data_AF-A0A7S3P7P4-F1
#
_entry.id   AF-A0A7S3P7P4-F1
#
_cell.length_a   1.000
_cell.length_b   1.000
_cell.length_c   1.000
_cell.angle_alpha   90.00
_cell.angle_beta   90.00
_cell.angle_gamma   90.00
#
_symmetry.space_group_name_H-M   'P 1'
#
loop_
_entity.id
_entity.type
_entity.pdbx_description
1 polymer ?
#
loop_
_entity_poly.entity_id
_entity_poly.type
_entity_poly.pdbx_seq_one_letter_code
_entity_poly.pdbx_strand_id
1 'polypeptide(L)'
;MGGRGSKPATASPSAAFGRVRISTPKASSSVRNSLRLSGSLKDLGKRALTEKSPLLSGKGDSPKLYALDSTTSEASVGSPPLVVWIGPALICAFCYALYNIFIKKGSATINPILGGVVLQFVAALCGSLLMGFILWKDGGAETLQCDNEGIMWAVFAGMAVGAAEILSFIVSGMGVQSMQSIPIIIGGSVLFGTVMGYTALNEMLTYRGWLGVLLIACGIALVGTDPGGAGSVHG
;
A
#
# COMPACT_ATOMS: atom_id res chain seq x y z
N MET A 1 -20.55 70.03 24.56
CA MET A 1 -19.58 69.51 25.55
C MET A 1 -19.75 68.01 25.64
N GLY A 2 -18.69 67.23 25.52
CA GLY A 2 -18.72 65.76 25.59
C GLY A 2 -17.88 65.12 24.49
N GLY A 3 -16.58 64.97 24.75
CA GLY A 3 -15.58 64.57 23.77
C GLY A 3 -15.26 63.07 23.72
N ARG A 4 -14.50 62.75 22.65
CA ARG A 4 -13.45 61.72 22.45
C ARG A 4 -13.64 60.30 22.99
N GLY A 5 -13.41 59.34 22.09
CA GLY A 5 -13.11 57.95 22.42
C GLY A 5 -12.70 57.10 21.22
N SER A 6 -11.64 57.50 20.51
CA SER A 6 -10.98 56.71 19.46
C SER A 6 -10.28 55.48 20.03
N LYS A 7 -10.60 54.27 19.53
CA LYS A 7 -9.86 53.02 19.83
C LYS A 7 -8.88 52.66 18.72
N PRO A 8 -7.70 52.10 19.06
CA PRO A 8 -6.62 51.84 18.11
C PRO A 8 -6.78 50.52 17.34
N ALA A 9 -6.24 50.52 16.12
CA ALA A 9 -6.12 49.36 15.25
C ALA A 9 -5.08 48.36 15.79
N THR A 10 -5.49 47.10 15.92
CA THR A 10 -4.60 45.97 16.20
C THR A 10 -4.01 45.45 14.89
N ALA A 11 -2.71 45.63 14.73
CA ALA A 11 -1.90 45.03 13.68
C ALA A 11 -1.84 43.50 13.87
N SER A 12 -2.09 42.76 12.80
CA SER A 12 -1.92 41.30 12.76
C SER A 12 -0.51 40.98 12.22
N PRO A 13 0.33 40.22 12.95
CA PRO A 13 1.69 39.95 12.56
C PRO A 13 1.77 38.90 11.45
N SER A 14 2.46 39.30 10.39
CA SER A 14 2.97 38.45 9.33
C SER A 14 4.06 37.52 9.90
N ALA A 15 3.81 36.22 9.93
CA ALA A 15 4.81 35.18 10.15
C ALA A 15 4.68 34.22 8.95
N ALA A 16 5.54 34.37 7.95
CA ALA A 16 6.79 33.63 7.86
C ALA A 16 6.57 32.10 7.82
N PHE A 17 5.78 31.61 6.86
CA PHE A 17 5.84 30.22 6.46
C PHE A 17 7.07 30.00 5.57
N GLY A 18 8.12 29.50 6.22
CA GLY A 18 9.34 29.03 5.58
C GLY A 18 9.04 27.92 4.59
N ARG A 19 9.53 28.12 3.37
CA ARG A 19 9.50 27.16 2.26
C ARG A 19 10.49 26.04 2.58
N VAL A 20 10.00 24.92 3.12
CA VAL A 20 10.81 23.71 3.28
C VAL A 20 11.04 23.12 1.89
N ARG A 21 12.25 23.31 1.35
CA ARG A 21 12.76 22.48 0.25
C ARG A 21 13.10 21.11 0.83
N ILE A 22 12.31 20.11 0.48
CA ILE A 22 12.65 18.71 0.71
C ILE A 22 13.67 18.33 -0.37
N SER A 23 14.94 18.23 0.05
CA SER A 23 16.00 17.64 -0.75
C SER A 23 15.86 16.13 -0.69
N THR A 24 15.52 15.49 -1.80
CA THR A 24 15.50 14.03 -1.96
C THR A 24 16.92 13.46 -1.87
N PRO A 25 17.22 12.52 -0.95
CA PRO A 25 18.44 11.73 -1.04
C PRO A 25 18.31 10.67 -2.14
N LYS A 26 19.41 10.57 -2.88
CA LYS A 26 19.75 9.59 -3.92
C LYS A 26 19.39 8.15 -3.50
N ALA A 27 18.63 7.45 -4.34
CA ALA A 27 18.41 6.01 -4.23
C ALA A 27 19.75 5.25 -4.31
N SER A 28 20.09 4.52 -3.26
CA SER A 28 21.22 3.57 -3.24
C SER A 28 20.67 2.17 -3.48
N SER A 29 20.75 1.73 -4.72
CA SER A 29 20.46 0.35 -5.12
C SER A 29 21.60 -0.57 -4.66
N SER A 30 21.35 -1.43 -3.68
CA SER A 30 22.17 -2.62 -3.42
C SER A 30 21.34 -3.87 -3.67
N VAL A 31 21.00 -4.11 -4.94
CA VAL A 31 20.64 -5.44 -5.44
C VAL A 31 21.96 -6.16 -5.72
N ARG A 32 22.20 -7.26 -5.00
CA ARG A 32 23.18 -8.26 -5.44
C ARG A 32 22.44 -9.57 -5.74
N ASN A 33 22.50 -9.90 -7.02
CA ASN A 33 22.01 -11.12 -7.66
C ASN A 33 22.39 -12.39 -6.89
N SER A 34 21.40 -13.27 -6.69
CA SER A 34 21.61 -14.71 -6.68
C SER A 34 20.64 -15.32 -7.69
N LEU A 35 21.17 -15.50 -8.89
CA LEU A 35 20.60 -16.22 -10.02
C LEU A 35 21.09 -17.66 -9.90
N ARG A 36 20.24 -18.63 -10.29
CA ARG A 36 20.44 -20.11 -10.37
C ARG A 36 19.85 -20.84 -9.17
N LEU A 37 19.04 -21.90 -9.31
CA LEU A 37 19.18 -23.00 -10.27
C LEU A 37 17.84 -23.75 -10.36
N SER A 38 17.11 -23.60 -11.47
CA SER A 38 16.15 -24.63 -11.90
C SER A 38 17.00 -25.74 -12.53
N GLY A 39 17.32 -26.74 -11.72
CA GLY A 39 18.19 -27.85 -12.06
C GLY A 39 17.70 -29.12 -11.38
N SER A 40 16.94 -29.91 -12.14
CA SER A 40 16.73 -31.36 -12.02
C SER A 40 17.50 -32.07 -10.89
N LEU A 41 16.77 -32.40 -9.81
CA LEU A 41 17.23 -33.16 -8.65
C LEU A 41 17.24 -34.68 -8.94
N LYS A 42 18.04 -35.11 -9.93
CA LYS A 42 18.26 -36.55 -10.19
C LYS A 42 19.72 -37.02 -10.27
N ASP A 43 20.72 -36.14 -10.19
CA ASP A 43 22.12 -36.54 -10.46
C ASP A 43 23.19 -36.19 -9.41
N LEU A 44 22.82 -35.74 -8.22
CA LEU A 44 23.80 -35.34 -7.18
C LEU A 44 24.17 -36.49 -6.20
N GLY A 45 24.39 -37.66 -6.78
CA GLY A 45 24.86 -38.86 -6.08
C GLY A 45 26.07 -39.47 -6.79
N LYS A 46 27.16 -38.71 -6.99
CA LYS A 46 28.52 -39.19 -7.33
C LYS A 46 29.44 -38.00 -7.61
N ARG A 47 30.42 -37.78 -6.73
CA ARG A 47 31.75 -37.12 -6.89
C ARG A 47 32.07 -36.41 -5.56
N ALA A 48 32.73 -37.07 -4.61
CA ALA A 48 34.19 -37.33 -4.58
C ALA A 48 34.96 -36.00 -4.71
N LEU A 49 35.52 -35.49 -3.60
CA LEU A 49 36.91 -35.69 -3.18
C LEU A 49 37.91 -35.00 -4.11
N THR A 50 38.98 -34.46 -3.50
CA THR A 50 40.12 -33.74 -4.11
C THR A 50 39.74 -32.29 -4.50
N GLU A 51 40.47 -31.22 -4.17
CA GLU A 51 41.92 -31.08 -4.09
C GLU A 51 42.31 -29.75 -3.40
N LYS A 52 43.57 -29.74 -2.98
CA LYS A 52 44.34 -28.82 -2.14
C LYS A 52 44.40 -27.36 -2.60
N SER A 53 44.55 -26.47 -1.61
CA SER A 53 45.13 -25.14 -1.74
C SER A 53 46.60 -25.20 -2.21
N PRO A 54 47.06 -24.13 -2.90
CA PRO A 54 48.35 -23.57 -2.53
C PRO A 54 48.33 -22.04 -2.37
N LEU A 55 49.17 -21.62 -1.43
CA LEU A 55 49.59 -20.27 -1.10
C LEU A 55 50.47 -19.62 -2.19
N LEU A 56 50.57 -18.29 -2.06
CA LEU A 56 51.67 -17.40 -2.46
C LEU A 56 51.83 -17.03 -3.93
N SER A 57 51.71 -15.72 -4.20
CA SER A 57 52.85 -14.85 -4.56
C SER A 57 52.45 -13.77 -5.58
N GLY A 58 52.85 -12.53 -5.30
CA GLY A 58 53.39 -11.69 -6.36
C GLY A 58 52.59 -10.44 -6.76
N LYS A 59 53.11 -9.31 -6.26
CA LYS A 59 53.55 -8.15 -7.06
C LYS A 59 52.47 -7.18 -7.58
N GLY A 60 52.59 -5.95 -7.07
CA GLY A 60 51.74 -4.83 -7.42
C GLY A 60 51.94 -4.34 -8.86
N ASP A 61 50.84 -3.88 -9.42
CA ASP A 61 50.77 -2.97 -10.55
C ASP A 61 49.63 -1.98 -10.32
N SER A 62 49.90 -0.73 -10.70
CA SER A 62 49.13 0.50 -10.46
C SER A 62 47.63 0.43 -10.84
N PRO A 63 46.78 1.23 -10.17
CA PRO A 63 45.35 1.25 -10.45
C PRO A 63 45.08 1.88 -11.83
N LYS A 64 44.67 1.05 -12.79
CA LYS A 64 44.01 1.51 -14.02
C LYS A 64 42.64 2.07 -13.65
N LEU A 65 42.49 3.38 -13.87
CA LEU A 65 41.25 4.13 -13.75
C LEU A 65 40.25 3.57 -14.77
N TYR A 66 39.34 2.71 -14.33
CA TYR A 66 38.24 2.23 -15.16
C TYR A 66 37.25 3.38 -15.35
N ALA A 67 37.18 3.92 -16.56
CA ALA A 67 36.10 4.79 -16.99
C ALA A 67 34.79 3.98 -16.92
N LEU A 68 33.99 4.28 -15.91
CA LEU A 68 32.67 3.70 -15.68
C LEU A 68 31.71 4.33 -16.69
N ASP A 69 31.57 3.66 -17.83
CA ASP A 69 30.54 3.92 -18.81
C ASP A 69 29.17 3.69 -18.14
N SER A 70 28.46 4.78 -17.90
CA SER A 70 27.22 4.82 -17.13
C SER A 70 26.01 4.83 -18.05
N THR A 71 26.01 3.95 -19.05
CA THR A 71 24.77 3.49 -19.68
C THR A 71 24.14 2.43 -18.79
N THR A 72 23.55 2.87 -17.67
CA THR A 72 22.61 2.06 -16.90
C THR A 72 21.35 1.93 -17.75
N SER A 73 21.28 0.86 -18.54
CA SER A 73 20.04 0.40 -19.14
C SER A 73 19.03 0.19 -18.01
N GLU A 74 18.07 1.10 -17.88
CA GLU A 74 16.88 0.93 -17.05
C GLU A 74 16.12 -0.29 -17.57
N ALA A 75 16.43 -1.46 -17.02
CA ALA A 75 15.66 -2.67 -17.27
C ALA A 75 14.25 -2.41 -16.76
N SER A 76 13.31 -2.20 -17.68
CA SER A 76 11.90 -2.13 -17.38
C SER A 76 11.52 -3.39 -16.61
N VAL A 77 11.27 -3.28 -15.31
CA VAL A 77 10.68 -4.36 -14.52
C VAL A 77 9.25 -4.52 -15.04
N GLY A 78 9.10 -5.35 -16.07
CA GLY A 78 7.82 -5.61 -16.69
C GLY A 78 6.86 -6.19 -15.65
N SER A 79 5.65 -5.65 -15.58
CA SER A 79 4.62 -6.16 -14.68
C SER A 79 4.41 -7.67 -14.92
N PRO A 80 4.26 -8.48 -13.86
CA PRO A 80 4.03 -9.91 -14.01
C PRO A 80 2.78 -10.18 -14.86
N PRO A 81 2.72 -11.30 -15.59
CA PRO A 81 1.62 -11.60 -16.49
C PRO A 81 0.29 -11.64 -15.73
N LEU A 82 -0.77 -11.13 -16.34
CA LEU A 82 -2.12 -10.97 -15.75
C LEU A 82 -2.60 -12.21 -15.00
N VAL A 83 -2.33 -13.40 -15.55
CA VAL A 83 -2.77 -14.68 -15.00
C VAL A 83 -2.21 -14.98 -13.61
N VAL A 84 -1.02 -14.46 -13.27
CA VAL A 84 -0.36 -14.78 -11.99
C VAL A 84 -0.92 -13.94 -10.84
N TRP A 85 -1.34 -12.70 -11.10
CA TRP A 85 -1.81 -11.78 -10.06
C TRP A 85 -3.33 -11.61 -10.00
N ILE A 86 -4.06 -11.98 -11.06
CA ILE A 86 -5.52 -11.90 -11.06
C ILE A 86 -6.18 -12.83 -10.04
N GLY A 87 -5.60 -14.02 -9.80
CA GLY A 87 -6.12 -14.98 -8.84
C GLY A 87 -6.17 -14.42 -7.42
N PRO A 88 -5.02 -13.99 -6.85
CA PRO A 88 -4.98 -13.29 -5.56
C PRO A 88 -5.88 -12.04 -5.51
N ALA A 89 -5.94 -11.27 -6.59
CA ALA A 89 -6.78 -10.07 -6.66
C ALA A 89 -8.27 -10.39 -6.55
N LEU A 90 -8.76 -11.44 -7.21
CA LEU A 90 -10.16 -11.87 -7.13
C LEU A 90 -10.52 -12.41 -5.74
N ILE A 91 -9.63 -13.18 -5.11
CA ILE A 91 -9.81 -13.65 -3.74
C ILE A 91 -9.86 -12.46 -2.78
N CYS A 92 -8.97 -11.48 -2.97
CA CYS A 92 -8.97 -10.24 -2.19
C CYS A 92 -10.29 -9.48 -2.35
N ALA A 93 -10.79 -9.31 -3.58
CA ALA A 93 -12.07 -8.66 -3.84
C ALA A 93 -13.25 -9.40 -3.19
N PHE A 94 -13.24 -10.74 -3.21
CA PHE A 94 -14.24 -11.57 -2.54
C PHE A 94 -14.19 -11.40 -1.01
N CYS A 95 -13.00 -11.43 -0.41
CA CYS A 95 -12.82 -11.15 1.02
C CYS A 95 -13.30 -9.75 1.40
N TYR A 96 -13.03 -8.73 0.57
CA TYR A 96 -13.55 -7.37 0.78
C TYR A 96 -15.08 -7.33 0.72
N ALA A 97 -15.71 -8.06 -0.22
CA ALA A 97 -17.16 -8.15 -0.28
C ALA A 97 -17.77 -8.76 1.01
N LEU A 98 -17.18 -9.85 1.52
CA LEU A 98 -17.59 -10.46 2.78
C LEU A 98 -17.38 -9.54 3.98
N TYR A 99 -16.23 -8.86 4.04
CA TYR A 99 -15.91 -7.87 5.06
C TYR A 99 -17.03 -6.82 5.16
N ASN A 100 -17.47 -6.25 4.04
CA ASN A 100 -18.51 -5.24 4.04
C ASN A 100 -19.87 -5.75 4.55
N ILE A 101 -20.22 -7.01 4.26
CA ILE A 101 -21.45 -7.64 4.77
C ILE A 101 -21.35 -7.80 6.29
N PHE A 102 -20.20 -8.23 6.80
CA PHE A 102 -19.98 -8.41 8.24
C PHE A 102 -19.94 -7.08 8.99
N ILE A 103 -19.32 -6.02 8.43
CA ILE A 103 -19.38 -4.66 8.99
C ILE A 103 -20.83 -4.24 9.18
N LYS A 104 -21.66 -4.38 8.14
CA LYS A 104 -23.08 -4.00 8.20
C LYS A 104 -23.84 -4.79 9.26
N LYS A 105 -23.62 -6.10 9.33
CA LYS A 105 -24.28 -6.97 10.30
C LYS A 105 -23.82 -6.69 11.74
N GLY A 106 -22.53 -6.38 11.92
CA GLY A 106 -21.94 -6.07 13.23
C GLY A 106 -22.28 -4.67 13.73
N SER A 107 -22.40 -3.67 12.85
CA SER A 107 -22.73 -2.30 13.23
C SER A 107 -24.14 -2.16 13.80
N ALA A 108 -25.03 -3.13 13.56
CA ALA A 108 -26.38 -3.14 14.11
C ALA A 108 -26.43 -3.53 15.61
N THR A 109 -25.39 -4.21 16.13
CA THR A 109 -25.41 -4.79 17.48
C THR A 109 -24.31 -4.25 18.38
N ILE A 110 -23.26 -3.64 17.83
CA ILE A 110 -22.05 -3.24 18.56
C ILE A 110 -21.70 -1.77 18.29
N ASN A 111 -21.09 -1.11 19.29
CA ASN A 111 -20.55 0.24 19.12
C ASN A 111 -19.51 0.27 17.98
N PRO A 112 -19.60 1.20 17.02
CA PRO A 112 -18.70 1.29 15.87
C PRO A 112 -17.21 1.20 16.20
N ILE A 113 -16.79 1.82 17.31
CA ILE A 113 -15.39 1.86 17.74
C ILE A 113 -14.95 0.46 18.22
N LEU A 114 -15.80 -0.21 18.99
CA LEU A 114 -15.52 -1.56 19.48
C LEU A 114 -15.46 -2.58 18.33
N GLY A 115 -16.36 -2.44 17.35
CA GLY A 115 -16.37 -3.25 16.13
C GLY A 115 -15.05 -3.14 15.37
N GLY A 116 -14.55 -1.92 15.18
CA GLY A 116 -13.24 -1.66 14.56
C GLY A 116 -12.13 -2.41 15.28
N VAL A 117 -11.96 -2.17 16.57
CA VAL A 117 -10.89 -2.76 17.39
C VAL A 117 -10.90 -4.29 17.33
N VAL A 118 -12.08 -4.91 17.42
CA VAL A 118 -12.20 -6.38 17.31
C VAL A 118 -11.74 -6.86 15.94
N LEU A 119 -12.09 -6.18 14.85
CA LEU A 119 -11.61 -6.54 13.51
C LEU A 119 -10.08 -6.44 13.40
N GLN A 120 -9.47 -5.39 13.96
CA GLN A 120 -8.01 -5.26 13.93
C GLN A 120 -7.31 -6.33 14.75
N PHE A 121 -7.87 -6.75 15.89
CA PHE A 121 -7.33 -7.89 16.65
C PHE A 121 -7.40 -9.19 15.84
N VAL A 122 -8.54 -9.46 15.20
CA VAL A 122 -8.69 -10.66 14.35
C VAL A 122 -7.74 -10.62 13.16
N ALA A 123 -7.58 -9.46 12.52
CA ALA A 123 -6.63 -9.27 11.42
C ALA A 123 -5.18 -9.46 11.87
N ALA A 124 -4.80 -8.90 13.03
CA ALA A 124 -3.47 -9.06 13.60
C ALA A 124 -3.18 -10.53 13.96
N LEU A 125 -4.14 -11.24 14.54
CA LEU A 125 -4.02 -12.68 14.82
C LEU A 125 -3.87 -13.49 13.53
N CYS A 126 -4.71 -13.24 12.53
CA CYS A 126 -4.64 -13.93 11.24
C CYS A 126 -3.29 -13.68 10.54
N GLY A 127 -2.83 -12.42 10.52
CA GLY A 127 -1.53 -12.04 9.97
C GLY A 127 -0.37 -12.69 10.73
N SER A 128 -0.42 -12.71 12.06
CA SER A 128 0.61 -13.34 12.90
C SER A 128 0.65 -14.86 12.71
N LEU A 129 -0.51 -15.51 12.60
CA LEU A 129 -0.60 -16.94 12.33
C LEU A 129 -0.06 -17.30 10.94
N LEU A 130 -0.41 -16.51 9.91
CA LEU A 130 0.12 -16.70 8.57
C LEU A 130 1.64 -16.53 8.55
N MET A 131 2.14 -15.50 9.24
CA MET A 131 3.56 -15.25 9.39
C MET A 131 4.28 -16.42 10.07
N GLY A 132 3.71 -16.92 11.18
CA GLY A 132 4.22 -18.09 11.89
C GLY A 132 4.20 -19.37 11.03
N PHE A 133 3.15 -19.57 10.23
CA PHE A 133 3.04 -20.71 9.32
C PHE A 133 4.11 -20.69 8.24
N ILE A 134 4.39 -19.52 7.64
CA ILE A 134 5.46 -19.34 6.66
C ILE A 134 6.83 -19.65 7.29
N LEU A 135 7.09 -19.08 8.47
CA LEU A 135 8.33 -19.32 9.22
C LEU A 135 8.54 -20.80 9.56
N TRP A 136 7.46 -21.52 9.90
CA TRP A 136 7.52 -22.95 10.14
C TRP A 136 7.79 -23.73 8.86
N LYS A 137 7.09 -23.43 7.76
CA LYS A 137 7.24 -24.14 6.48
C LYS A 137 8.64 -23.96 5.88
N ASP A 138 9.24 -22.79 6.01
CA ASP A 138 10.54 -22.46 5.39
C ASP A 138 11.74 -22.79 6.30
N GLY A 139 11.52 -23.37 7.49
CA GLY A 139 12.56 -24.00 8.30
C GLY A 139 13.49 -23.07 9.09
N GLY A 140 13.17 -21.77 9.15
CA GLY A 140 13.96 -20.77 9.88
C GLY A 140 14.08 -19.46 9.10
N ALA A 141 14.21 -18.36 9.84
CA ALA A 141 14.12 -16.97 9.39
C ALA A 141 15.29 -16.49 8.50
N GLU A 142 15.62 -17.23 7.44
CA GLU A 142 16.55 -16.74 6.44
C GLU A 142 15.85 -15.65 5.61
N THR A 143 16.09 -14.40 6.02
CA THR A 143 15.76 -13.13 5.33
C THR A 143 14.43 -12.44 5.66
N LEU A 144 13.98 -12.44 6.91
CA LEU A 144 13.12 -11.33 7.38
C LEU A 144 13.96 -10.04 7.43
N GLN A 145 14.08 -9.38 6.28
CA GLN A 145 14.69 -8.06 6.19
C GLN A 145 13.74 -7.04 6.83
N CYS A 146 13.92 -6.82 8.13
CA CYS A 146 13.25 -5.76 8.86
C CYS A 146 13.97 -4.45 8.56
N ASP A 147 13.44 -3.68 7.62
CA ASP A 147 13.91 -2.33 7.36
C ASP A 147 13.12 -1.32 8.20
N ASN A 148 13.83 -0.43 8.90
CA ASN A 148 13.23 0.57 9.78
C ASN A 148 12.35 1.55 8.99
N GLU A 149 12.74 1.87 7.76
CA GLU A 149 11.95 2.73 6.88
C GLU A 149 10.65 2.04 6.47
N GLY A 150 10.72 0.77 6.08
CA GLY A 150 9.53 -0.06 5.81
C GLY A 150 8.57 -0.16 7.00
N ILE A 151 9.09 -0.31 8.23
CA ILE A 151 8.28 -0.32 9.45
C ILE A 151 7.55 1.01 9.63
N MET A 152 8.25 2.14 9.43
CA MET A 152 7.63 3.47 9.57
C MET A 152 6.47 3.66 8.59
N TRP A 153 6.65 3.30 7.32
CA TRP A 153 5.59 3.35 6.32
C TRP A 153 4.43 2.40 6.64
N ALA A 154 4.72 1.20 7.15
CA ALA A 154 3.70 0.25 7.58
C ALA A 154 2.87 0.78 8.75
N VAL A 155 3.48 1.50 9.70
CA VAL A 155 2.75 2.15 10.81
C VAL A 155 1.82 3.24 10.28
N PHE A 156 2.28 4.11 9.38
CA PHE A 156 1.41 5.12 8.76
C PHE A 156 0.25 4.50 7.96
N ALA A 157 0.53 3.45 7.20
CA ALA A 157 -0.51 2.70 6.49
C ALA A 157 -1.52 2.07 7.46
N GLY A 158 -1.05 1.45 8.55
CA GLY A 158 -1.91 0.86 9.58
C GLY A 158 -2.80 1.89 10.27
N MET A 159 -2.28 3.08 10.58
CA MET A 159 -3.08 4.18 11.13
C MET A 159 -4.17 4.64 10.15
N ALA A 160 -3.84 4.78 8.87
CA ALA A 160 -4.79 5.17 7.83
C ALA A 160 -5.90 4.11 7.65
N VAL A 161 -5.53 2.82 7.62
CA VAL A 161 -6.48 1.71 7.54
C VAL A 161 -7.39 1.69 8.77
N GLY A 162 -6.82 1.76 9.98
CA GLY A 162 -7.61 1.78 11.22
C GLY A 162 -8.63 2.92 11.27
N ALA A 163 -8.23 4.13 10.84
CA ALA A 163 -9.14 5.26 10.73
C ALA A 163 -10.27 5.01 9.70
N ALA A 164 -9.93 4.46 8.53
CA ALA A 164 -10.91 4.11 7.50
C ALA A 164 -11.93 3.08 7.98
N GLU A 165 -11.50 2.08 8.76
CA GLU A 165 -12.39 1.05 9.31
C GLU A 165 -13.36 1.62 10.36
N ILE A 166 -12.88 2.48 11.26
CA ILE A 166 -13.74 3.15 12.25
C ILE A 166 -14.79 4.01 11.54
N LEU A 167 -14.39 4.80 10.53
CA LEU A 167 -15.34 5.57 9.72
C LEU A 167 -16.34 4.67 9.00
N SER A 168 -15.90 3.51 8.48
CA SER A 168 -16.78 2.56 7.79
C SER A 168 -17.85 1.97 8.72
N PHE A 169 -17.49 1.68 9.97
CA PHE A 169 -18.47 1.28 10.99
C PHE A 169 -19.43 2.41 11.37
N ILE A 170 -18.95 3.65 11.48
CA ILE A 170 -19.80 4.82 11.76
C ILE A 170 -20.83 5.00 10.64
N VAL A 171 -20.39 5.00 9.38
CA VAL A 171 -21.28 5.14 8.21
C VAL A 171 -22.29 3.99 8.16
N SER A 172 -21.86 2.76 8.47
CA SER A 172 -22.76 1.61 8.54
C SER A 172 -23.75 1.68 9.71
N GLY A 173 -23.39 2.37 10.80
CA GLY A 173 -24.27 2.66 11.93
C GLY A 173 -25.31 3.76 11.66
N MET A 174 -25.09 4.61 10.66
CA MET A 174 -26.03 5.69 10.28
C MET A 174 -27.29 5.18 9.54
N GLY A 175 -27.45 3.87 9.36
CA GLY A 175 -28.62 3.28 8.72
C GLY A 175 -28.68 3.44 7.20
N VAL A 176 -27.64 4.01 6.58
CA VAL A 176 -27.53 4.13 5.13
C VAL A 176 -27.46 2.73 4.50
N GLN A 177 -28.17 2.54 3.39
CA GLN A 177 -28.13 1.28 2.65
C GLN A 177 -26.71 1.01 2.18
N SER A 178 -26.06 -0.02 2.74
CA SER A 178 -24.66 -0.34 2.42
C SER A 178 -24.37 -0.56 0.94
N MET A 179 -25.38 -0.93 0.14
CA MET A 179 -25.22 -1.02 -1.32
C MET A 179 -24.86 0.33 -1.97
N GLN A 180 -25.18 1.46 -1.32
CA GLN A 180 -24.84 2.80 -1.77
C GLN A 180 -23.51 3.27 -1.18
N SER A 181 -23.26 3.04 0.12
CA SER A 181 -22.02 3.54 0.76
C SER A 181 -20.77 2.74 0.39
N ILE A 182 -20.89 1.43 0.14
CA ILE A 182 -19.74 0.57 -0.16
C ILE A 182 -19.05 0.97 -1.49
N PRO A 183 -19.78 1.11 -2.62
CA PRO A 183 -19.15 1.49 -3.89
C PRO A 183 -18.56 2.91 -3.83
N ILE A 184 -19.14 3.81 -3.04
CA ILE A 184 -18.61 5.16 -2.84
C ILE A 184 -17.28 5.13 -2.08
N ILE A 185 -17.20 4.36 -0.99
CA ILE A 185 -15.97 4.27 -0.18
C ILE A 185 -14.86 3.54 -0.95
N ILE A 186 -15.15 2.34 -1.48
CA ILE A 186 -14.15 1.51 -2.16
C ILE A 186 -13.82 2.07 -3.54
N GLY A 187 -14.83 2.46 -4.30
CA GLY A 187 -14.61 3.07 -5.61
C GLY A 187 -13.96 4.44 -5.51
N GLY A 188 -14.34 5.25 -4.51
CA GLY A 188 -13.71 6.53 -4.22
C GLY A 188 -12.25 6.38 -3.84
N SER A 189 -11.89 5.38 -3.03
CA SER A 189 -10.49 5.14 -2.67
C SER A 189 -9.63 4.73 -3.87
N VAL A 190 -10.18 4.03 -4.86
CA VAL A 190 -9.49 3.73 -6.13
C VAL A 190 -9.21 5.02 -6.92
N LEU A 191 -10.15 5.96 -6.96
CA LEU A 191 -9.96 7.26 -7.61
C LEU A 191 -8.83 8.05 -6.93
N PHE A 192 -8.91 8.20 -5.60
CA PHE A 192 -7.88 8.89 -4.83
C PHE A 192 -6.53 8.18 -4.91
N GLY A 193 -6.51 6.85 -4.89
CA GLY A 193 -5.32 6.03 -5.04
C GLY A 193 -4.66 6.23 -6.41
N THR A 194 -5.45 6.33 -7.48
CA THR A 194 -4.93 6.58 -8.83
C THR A 194 -4.35 7.99 -8.96
N VAL A 195 -5.03 9.00 -8.40
CA VAL A 195 -4.54 10.39 -8.40
C VAL A 195 -3.27 10.51 -7.56
N MET A 196 -3.26 9.94 -6.35
CA MET A 196 -2.07 9.94 -5.50
C MET A 196 -0.93 9.12 -6.11
N GLY A 197 -1.21 7.98 -6.75
CA GLY A 197 -0.20 7.21 -7.48
C GLY A 197 0.45 8.04 -8.60
N TYR A 198 -0.38 8.74 -9.38
CA TYR A 198 0.11 9.65 -10.40
C TYR A 198 0.98 10.79 -9.81
N THR A 199 0.54 11.44 -8.73
CA THR A 199 1.25 12.61 -8.17
C THR A 199 2.44 12.26 -7.28
N ALA A 200 2.36 11.17 -6.51
CA ALA A 200 3.35 10.80 -5.51
C ALA A 200 4.39 9.82 -6.06
N LEU A 201 3.98 8.84 -6.88
CA LEU A 201 4.88 7.84 -7.47
C LEU A 201 5.36 8.23 -8.88
N ASN A 202 4.80 9.30 -9.48
CA ASN A 202 5.09 9.73 -10.87
C ASN A 202 4.88 8.62 -11.93
N GLU A 203 4.00 7.65 -11.64
CA GLU A 203 3.66 6.60 -12.58
C GLU A 203 2.76 7.15 -13.70
N MET A 204 3.22 7.03 -14.95
CA MET A 204 2.49 7.51 -16.13
C MET A 204 1.36 6.54 -16.48
N LEU A 205 0.11 6.91 -16.18
CA LEU A 205 -1.05 6.16 -16.63
C LEU A 205 -1.35 6.42 -18.11
N THR A 206 -1.56 5.36 -18.88
CA THR A 206 -1.97 5.47 -20.30
C THR A 206 -3.35 6.14 -20.42
N TYR A 207 -3.64 6.77 -21.56
CA TYR A 207 -4.97 7.33 -21.84
C TYR A 207 -6.12 6.30 -21.67
N ARG A 208 -5.86 5.02 -21.94
CA ARG A 208 -6.85 3.94 -21.72
C ARG A 208 -7.10 3.69 -20.23
N GLY A 209 -6.06 3.85 -19.40
CA GLY A 209 -6.19 3.75 -17.95
C GLY A 209 -7.06 4.86 -17.39
N TRP A 210 -6.81 6.11 -17.81
CA TRP A 210 -7.64 7.26 -17.42
C TRP A 210 -9.11 7.12 -17.81
N LEU A 211 -9.39 6.56 -19.00
CA LEU A 211 -10.76 6.28 -19.42
C LEU A 211 -11.44 5.25 -18.50
N GLY A 212 -10.72 4.21 -18.08
CA GLY A 212 -11.23 3.22 -17.11
C GLY A 212 -11.54 3.84 -15.75
N VAL A 213 -10.66 4.72 -15.26
CA VAL A 213 -10.86 5.46 -14.00
C VAL A 213 -12.10 6.35 -14.07
N LEU A 214 -12.30 7.05 -15.20
CA LEU A 214 -13.49 7.88 -15.43
C LEU A 214 -14.77 7.04 -15.47
N LEU A 215 -14.74 5.88 -16.12
CA LEU A 215 -15.88 4.96 -16.18
C LEU A 215 -16.24 4.43 -14.79
N ILE A 216 -15.24 4.10 -13.96
CA ILE A 216 -15.44 3.72 -12.56
C ILE A 216 -16.08 4.88 -11.78
N ALA A 217 -15.56 6.10 -11.93
CA ALA A 217 -16.13 7.29 -11.28
C ALA A 217 -17.60 7.50 -11.65
N CYS A 218 -17.93 7.36 -12.93
CA CYS A 218 -19.29 7.46 -13.44
C CYS A 218 -20.19 6.37 -12.86
N GLY A 219 -19.71 5.11 -12.80
CA GLY A 219 -20.44 4.01 -12.20
C GLY A 219 -20.73 4.23 -10.71
N ILE A 220 -19.75 4.71 -9.95
CA ILE A 220 -19.92 5.04 -8.52
C ILE A 220 -20.92 6.18 -8.35
N ALA A 221 -20.82 7.25 -9.15
CA ALA A 221 -21.75 8.37 -9.10
C ALA A 221 -23.19 7.92 -9.38
N LEU A 222 -23.37 7.06 -10.39
CA LEU A 222 -24.67 6.53 -10.76
C LEU A 222 -25.29 5.68 -9.65
N VAL A 223 -24.49 4.81 -9.02
CA VAL A 223 -24.93 4.03 -7.84
C VAL A 223 -25.22 4.94 -6.64
N GLY A 224 -24.42 6.00 -6.46
CA GLY A 224 -24.63 6.98 -5.39
C GLY A 224 -25.91 7.80 -5.58
N THR A 225 -26.35 8.03 -6.82
CA THR A 225 -27.61 8.74 -7.13
C THR A 225 -28.85 7.86 -7.14
N ASP A 226 -28.71 6.53 -7.02
CA ASP A 226 -29.85 5.63 -6.96
C ASP A 226 -30.66 5.90 -5.68
N PRO A 227 -31.93 6.33 -5.77
CA PRO A 227 -32.73 6.73 -4.61
C PRO A 227 -33.10 5.59 -3.66
N GLY A 228 -32.53 4.38 -3.82
CA GLY A 228 -32.44 3.38 -2.76
C GLY A 228 -33.75 3.17 -2.00
N GLY A 229 -34.82 2.79 -2.70
CA GLY A 229 -36.06 2.34 -2.06
C GLY A 229 -36.90 3.40 -1.33
N ALA A 230 -36.65 4.70 -1.48
CA ALA A 230 -37.51 5.77 -0.92
C ALA A 230 -38.89 5.92 -1.60
N GLY A 231 -39.38 4.89 -2.30
CA GLY A 231 -40.59 4.93 -3.15
C GLY A 231 -41.80 4.13 -2.66
N SER A 232 -41.75 3.45 -1.51
CA SER A 232 -42.87 2.63 -1.02
C SER A 232 -43.34 3.04 0.38
N VAL A 233 -43.71 4.31 0.55
CA VAL A 233 -44.59 4.76 1.63
C VAL A 233 -45.78 5.49 1.00
N HIS A 234 -46.59 4.76 0.25
CA HIS A 234 -48.00 5.07 0.01
C HIS A 234 -48.72 3.77 -0.30
N GLY A 235 -49.46 3.28 0.70
CA GLY A 235 -50.29 2.09 0.69
C GLY A 235 -50.83 1.85 2.08
#